data_AF-A0A9D3S7M8-F1
#
_entry.id   AF-A0A9D3S7M8-F1
#
_cell.length_a   1.000
_cell.length_b   1.000
_cell.length_c   1.000
_cell.angle_alpha   90.00
_cell.angle_beta   90.00
_cell.angle_gamma   90.00
#
_symmetry.space_group_name_H-M   'P 1'
#
loop_
_entity.id
_entity.type
_entity.pdbx_description
1 polymer ?
#
loop_
_entity_poly.entity_id
_entity_poly.type
_entity_poly.pdbx_seq_one_letter_code
_entity_poly.pdbx_strand_id
1 'polypeptide(L)'
;MKPRCQLAVLPGSEVTLEGSRAAMDRSHSLQHYKAAMLLSGVGDALGYRNQLWEYNESGPAIHKELQELGGVENIAVELPDWPVSDDTVLHLATAEALATGKEGEELLHDVAFRYTEAMKDMEGRKPGPSSILGVSQLRPGCEGGYRVPYNPEGTGCGAAMRSMCIGLRYPHPDQLQSLVAVAVETGRMTHPHPTGFLGAVASALFTSYAVQRRPIMSWGVGLVKEACPVAKSFVLSQGYAVEETKRDWGYFTEKWEWYLAERGLSSGVGPVSWPHPYGPAERDLAYKSFSLSGWAGRSGHDAPMIALDSLLGAGPDWGELMSRAGFHGGDSDSTAVIACCCWGLLYGTEGVPECNYRNLEYRNRLESSAEKLYALSH
;
A
#
# COMPACT_ATOMS: atom_id res chain seq x y z
N MET A 1 20.47 19.50 -67.88
CA MET A 1 19.64 18.28 -67.93
C MET A 1 20.28 17.21 -67.05
N LYS A 2 19.52 16.78 -66.02
CA LYS A 2 19.75 15.68 -65.04
C LYS A 2 21.04 15.70 -64.18
N PRO A 3 20.93 15.86 -62.85
CA PRO A 3 22.04 15.61 -61.93
C PRO A 3 22.13 14.11 -61.58
N ARG A 4 23.35 13.59 -61.44
CA ARG A 4 23.63 12.28 -60.84
C ARG A 4 23.74 12.46 -59.32
N CYS A 5 22.77 11.95 -58.55
CA CYS A 5 22.92 11.79 -57.10
C CYS A 5 23.98 10.72 -56.82
N GLN A 6 25.02 11.09 -56.09
CA GLN A 6 25.89 10.15 -55.38
C GLN A 6 25.14 9.66 -54.13
N LEU A 7 24.98 8.35 -53.98
CA LEU A 7 24.60 7.76 -52.69
C LEU A 7 25.78 7.91 -51.72
N ALA A 8 25.59 8.69 -50.66
CA ALA A 8 26.42 8.63 -49.47
C ALA A 8 25.89 7.51 -48.57
N VAL A 9 26.73 6.49 -48.35
CA VAL A 9 26.50 5.46 -47.32
C VAL A 9 26.82 6.08 -45.96
N LEU A 10 25.80 6.21 -45.10
CA LEU A 10 26.02 6.53 -43.68
C LEU A 10 26.34 5.22 -42.93
N PRO A 11 27.39 5.17 -42.10
CA PRO A 11 27.71 3.99 -41.32
C PRO A 11 26.65 3.75 -40.25
N GLY A 12 26.21 2.50 -40.13
CA GLY A 12 25.28 2.06 -39.10
C GLY A 12 25.85 2.30 -37.71
N SER A 13 25.06 2.95 -36.85
CA SER A 13 25.32 2.94 -35.42
C SER A 13 24.97 1.55 -34.89
N GLU A 14 25.98 0.72 -34.68
CA GLU A 14 25.88 -0.43 -33.79
C GLU A 14 25.43 0.07 -32.42
N VAL A 15 24.17 -0.16 -32.10
CA VAL A 15 23.67 -0.05 -30.73
C VAL A 15 24.34 -1.21 -29.98
N THR A 16 25.40 -0.88 -29.24
CA THR A 16 26.09 -1.83 -28.38
C THR A 16 25.09 -2.48 -27.42
N LEU A 17 24.94 -3.80 -27.53
CA LEU A 17 24.16 -4.67 -26.64
C LEU A 17 24.53 -4.56 -25.15
N GLU A 18 25.63 -3.87 -24.83
CA GLU A 18 26.03 -3.56 -23.45
C GLU A 18 25.12 -2.51 -22.78
N GLY A 19 24.51 -1.60 -23.56
CA GLY A 19 23.60 -0.58 -23.03
C GLY A 19 22.22 -1.13 -22.61
N SER A 20 21.77 -2.24 -23.20
CA SER A 20 20.49 -2.86 -22.84
C SER A 20 20.59 -3.79 -21.63
N ARG A 21 21.80 -4.25 -21.28
CA ARG A 21 22.06 -5.07 -20.08
C ARG A 21 22.16 -4.24 -18.81
N ALA A 22 22.64 -3.00 -18.88
CA ALA A 22 22.73 -2.09 -17.73
C ALA A 22 21.37 -1.51 -17.26
N ALA A 23 20.32 -1.64 -18.08
CA ALA A 23 18.95 -1.27 -17.72
C ALA A 23 18.15 -2.44 -17.12
N MET A 24 18.66 -3.67 -17.20
CA MET A 24 18.00 -4.90 -16.74
C MET A 24 18.42 -5.36 -15.34
N ASP A 25 19.31 -4.63 -14.66
CA ASP A 25 19.83 -5.00 -13.33
C ASP A 25 19.84 -3.80 -12.37
N ARG A 26 18.65 -3.27 -12.08
CA ARG A 26 18.42 -2.46 -10.89
C ARG A 26 17.35 -3.13 -10.04
N SER A 27 17.60 -4.39 -9.67
CA SER A 27 16.86 -4.99 -8.58
C SER A 27 16.98 -4.08 -7.35
N HIS A 28 15.88 -3.90 -6.61
CA HIS A 28 15.98 -3.15 -5.36
C HIS A 28 16.96 -3.85 -4.44
N SER A 29 17.78 -3.08 -3.73
CA SER A 29 18.65 -3.67 -2.74
C SER A 29 17.84 -4.13 -1.54
N LEU A 30 18.38 -5.09 -0.79
CA LEU A 30 17.86 -5.47 0.53
C LEU A 30 17.57 -4.24 1.43
N GLN A 31 18.35 -3.17 1.30
CA GLN A 31 18.14 -1.93 2.08
C GLN A 31 16.82 -1.23 1.74
N HIS A 32 16.36 -1.28 0.50
CA HIS A 32 15.06 -0.72 0.12
C HIS A 32 13.91 -1.57 0.67
N TYR A 33 14.05 -2.90 0.70
CA TYR A 33 13.07 -3.78 1.36
C TYR A 33 12.99 -3.50 2.87
N LYS A 34 14.14 -3.32 3.52
CA LYS A 34 14.20 -2.91 4.94
C LYS A 34 13.55 -1.57 5.15
N ALA A 35 13.86 -0.57 4.32
CA ALA A 35 13.24 0.74 4.37
C ALA A 35 11.72 0.66 4.16
N ALA A 36 11.24 -0.18 3.26
CA ALA A 36 9.82 -0.37 3.00
C ALA A 36 9.07 -0.84 4.26
N MET A 37 9.54 -1.91 4.91
CA MET A 37 8.90 -2.42 6.13
C MET A 37 9.07 -1.46 7.31
N LEU A 38 10.28 -0.90 7.47
CA LEU A 38 10.59 0.02 8.56
C LEU A 38 9.75 1.30 8.47
N LEU A 39 9.78 1.99 7.33
CA LEU A 39 9.08 3.26 7.14
C LEU A 39 7.57 3.08 7.06
N SER A 40 7.07 1.91 6.65
CA SER A 40 5.65 1.56 6.83
C SER A 40 5.23 1.69 8.29
N GLY A 41 5.98 1.09 9.22
CA GLY A 41 5.70 1.22 10.65
C GLY A 41 5.95 2.61 11.24
N VAL A 42 6.90 3.36 10.70
CA VAL A 42 7.08 4.79 11.04
C VAL A 42 5.86 5.62 10.63
N GLY A 43 5.36 5.39 9.41
CA GLY A 43 4.21 6.08 8.87
C GLY A 43 2.96 5.86 9.72
N ASP A 44 2.70 4.60 10.08
CA ASP A 44 1.67 4.20 11.05
C ASP A 44 1.86 4.98 12.37
N ALA A 45 2.98 4.80 13.07
CA ALA A 45 3.16 5.40 14.40
C ALA A 45 3.05 6.94 14.39
N LEU A 46 3.57 7.60 13.34
CA LEU A 46 3.44 9.04 13.17
C LEU A 46 2.00 9.48 12.86
N GLY A 47 1.27 8.75 12.01
CA GLY A 47 -0.12 9.05 11.69
C GLY A 47 -1.09 8.73 12.83
N TYR A 48 -0.70 7.80 13.70
CA TYR A 48 -1.47 7.33 14.86
C TYR A 48 -1.31 8.26 16.07
N ARG A 49 -0.04 8.50 16.45
CA ARG A 49 0.37 9.22 17.67
C ARG A 49 -0.44 8.82 18.90
N ASN A 50 -0.42 7.53 19.21
CA ASN A 50 -1.16 6.96 20.34
C ASN A 50 -2.64 7.42 20.36
N GLN A 51 -3.32 7.33 19.20
CA GLN A 51 -4.72 7.72 18.96
C GLN A 51 -4.97 9.24 18.93
N LEU A 52 -3.99 10.09 19.24
CA LEU A 52 -4.23 11.53 19.33
C LEU A 52 -4.46 12.17 17.96
N TRP A 53 -3.85 11.63 16.91
CA TRP A 53 -3.96 12.20 15.56
C TRP A 53 -4.93 11.46 14.65
N GLU A 54 -5.00 10.12 14.72
CA GLU A 54 -5.98 9.31 13.96
C GLU A 54 -7.43 9.79 14.17
N TYR A 55 -7.80 10.18 15.41
CA TYR A 55 -9.15 10.65 15.74
C TYR A 55 -9.30 12.18 15.74
N ASN A 56 -8.30 12.91 15.23
CA ASN A 56 -8.39 14.35 15.05
C ASN A 56 -8.83 14.66 13.62
N GLU A 57 -10.10 15.01 13.43
CA GLU A 57 -10.69 15.29 12.11
C GLU A 57 -10.21 16.61 11.45
N SER A 58 -9.13 17.23 11.95
CA SER A 58 -8.57 18.48 11.41
C SER A 58 -7.07 18.35 11.13
N GLY A 59 -6.74 18.14 9.86
CA GLY A 59 -5.38 18.25 9.34
C GLY A 59 -4.69 19.56 9.74
N PRO A 60 -5.33 20.75 9.62
CA PRO A 60 -4.75 21.99 10.13
C PRO A 60 -4.41 21.98 11.62
N ALA A 61 -5.22 21.33 12.47
CA ALA A 61 -4.92 21.21 13.90
C ALA A 61 -3.74 20.26 14.16
N ILE A 62 -3.70 19.12 13.46
CA ILE A 62 -2.57 18.17 13.50
C ILE A 62 -1.27 18.89 13.09
N HIS A 63 -1.30 19.62 11.97
CA HIS A 63 -0.15 20.38 11.48
C HIS A 63 0.30 21.49 12.44
N LYS A 64 -0.64 22.13 13.14
CA LYS A 64 -0.31 23.12 14.17
C LYS A 64 0.42 22.46 15.35
N GLU A 65 -0.10 21.34 15.85
CA GLU A 65 0.57 20.61 16.94
C GLU A 65 1.93 20.05 16.49
N LEU A 66 2.05 19.56 15.26
CA LEU A 66 3.32 19.16 14.67
C LEU A 66 4.36 20.29 14.72
N GLN A 67 3.96 21.53 14.43
CA GLN A 67 4.85 22.69 14.56
C GLN A 67 5.22 22.98 16.02
N GLU A 68 4.28 22.82 16.96
CA GLU A 68 4.52 22.97 18.40
C GLU A 68 5.50 21.89 18.93
N LEU A 69 5.50 20.70 18.33
CA LEU A 69 6.47 19.62 18.56
C LEU A 69 7.82 19.84 17.86
N GLY A 70 7.97 20.92 17.09
CA GLY A 70 9.21 21.25 16.40
C GLY A 70 9.35 20.68 14.99
N GLY A 71 8.28 20.14 14.39
CA GLY A 71 8.31 19.54 13.06
C GLY A 71 8.60 18.04 13.07
N VAL A 72 8.37 17.38 11.93
CA VAL A 72 8.51 15.92 11.78
C VAL A 72 9.95 15.46 11.94
N GLU A 73 10.91 16.36 11.73
CA GLU A 73 12.34 16.16 11.92
C GLU A 73 12.77 16.06 13.38
N ASN A 74 11.90 16.44 14.32
CA ASN A 74 12.18 16.43 15.76
C ASN A 74 11.34 15.41 16.53
N ILE A 75 10.56 14.57 15.84
CA ILE A 75 9.78 13.51 16.47
C ILE A 75 10.64 12.25 16.62
N ALA A 76 10.97 11.90 17.86
CA ALA A 76 11.48 10.57 18.18
C ALA A 76 10.32 9.58 18.22
N VAL A 77 10.24 8.69 17.23
CA VAL A 77 9.17 7.68 17.14
C VAL A 77 9.56 6.50 18.03
N GLU A 78 9.12 6.57 19.27
CA GLU A 78 9.35 5.56 20.30
C GLU A 78 8.21 5.51 21.31
N LEU A 79 8.13 4.40 22.05
CA LEU A 79 7.17 4.22 23.13
C LEU A 79 7.49 5.17 24.30
N PRO A 80 6.46 5.65 25.03
CA PRO A 80 5.05 5.28 24.91
C PRO A 80 4.23 6.18 23.98
N ASP A 81 4.80 7.28 23.47
CA ASP A 81 4.04 8.33 22.79
C ASP A 81 3.74 8.00 21.32
N TRP A 82 4.57 7.18 20.70
CA TRP A 82 4.45 6.79 19.29
C TRP A 82 4.47 5.26 19.12
N PRO A 83 3.51 4.53 19.70
CA PRO A 83 3.32 3.11 19.40
C PRO A 83 2.85 2.95 17.94
N VAL A 84 3.10 1.78 17.38
CA VAL A 84 2.42 1.40 16.12
C VAL A 84 0.97 0.99 16.39
N SER A 85 0.06 1.17 15.43
CA SER A 85 -1.35 0.77 15.53
C SER A 85 -1.57 -0.70 15.10
N ASP A 86 -2.82 -1.11 14.89
CA ASP A 86 -3.13 -2.44 14.37
C ASP A 86 -2.61 -2.66 12.94
N ASP A 87 -2.35 -1.58 12.21
CA ASP A 87 -1.80 -1.56 10.85
C ASP A 87 -0.49 -2.30 10.76
N THR A 88 0.53 -1.86 11.51
CA THR A 88 1.84 -2.51 11.51
C THR A 88 1.76 -3.92 12.09
N VAL A 89 0.94 -4.13 13.13
CA VAL A 89 0.79 -5.44 13.76
C VAL A 89 0.24 -6.47 12.76
N LEU A 90 -0.79 -6.11 12.00
CA LEU A 90 -1.37 -6.97 10.97
C LEU A 90 -0.49 -7.06 9.72
N HIS A 91 0.22 -5.98 9.34
CA HIS A 91 1.19 -6.00 8.25
C HIS A 91 2.35 -6.96 8.55
N LEU A 92 2.87 -6.95 9.78
CA LEU A 92 3.84 -7.95 10.27
C LEU A 92 3.27 -9.36 10.23
N ALA A 93 2.02 -9.56 10.64
CA ALA A 93 1.37 -10.88 10.59
C ALA A 93 1.35 -11.44 9.16
N THR A 94 1.02 -10.62 8.15
CA THR A 94 1.08 -11.01 6.74
C THR A 94 2.52 -11.26 6.28
N ALA A 95 3.45 -10.36 6.60
CA ALA A 95 4.84 -10.45 6.18
C ALA A 95 5.55 -11.68 6.76
N GLU A 96 5.32 -11.99 8.03
CA GLU A 96 5.92 -13.16 8.69
C GLU A 96 5.33 -14.48 8.18
N ALA A 97 4.06 -14.49 7.72
CA ALA A 97 3.48 -15.66 7.05
C ALA A 97 4.16 -15.92 5.70
N LEU A 98 4.28 -14.87 4.87
CA LEU A 98 4.93 -14.94 3.57
C LEU A 98 6.42 -15.31 3.69
N ALA A 99 7.09 -14.81 4.72
CA ALA A 99 8.50 -15.10 5.02
C ALA A 99 8.79 -16.57 5.36
N THR A 100 7.77 -17.40 5.56
CA THR A 100 7.95 -18.86 5.72
C THR A 100 8.25 -19.56 4.39
N GLY A 101 7.96 -18.93 3.25
CA GLY A 101 8.07 -19.53 1.92
C GLY A 101 6.93 -20.50 1.57
N LYS A 102 5.93 -20.67 2.46
CA LYS A 102 4.72 -21.44 2.16
C LYS A 102 3.94 -20.81 1.01
N GLU A 103 3.21 -21.64 0.28
CA GLU A 103 2.39 -21.23 -0.85
C GLU A 103 1.01 -21.91 -0.81
N GLY A 104 0.08 -21.46 -1.66
CA GLY A 104 -1.25 -22.03 -1.76
C GLY A 104 -2.02 -22.02 -0.43
N GLU A 105 -2.75 -23.09 -0.15
CA GLU A 105 -3.59 -23.17 1.04
C GLU A 105 -2.79 -23.18 2.35
N GLU A 106 -1.57 -23.72 2.35
CA GLU A 106 -0.71 -23.75 3.53
C GLU A 106 -0.35 -22.32 3.99
N LEU A 107 -0.05 -21.44 3.03
CA LEU A 107 0.14 -20.02 3.29
C LEU A 107 -1.13 -19.38 3.85
N LEU A 108 -2.31 -19.67 3.29
CA LEU A 108 -3.56 -19.08 3.74
C LEU A 108 -3.92 -19.47 5.18
N HIS A 109 -3.65 -20.73 5.57
CA HIS A 109 -3.81 -21.16 6.97
C HIS A 109 -2.79 -20.50 7.90
N ASP A 110 -1.55 -20.30 7.47
CA ASP A 110 -0.53 -19.61 8.27
C ASP A 110 -0.88 -18.12 8.46
N VAL A 111 -1.33 -17.44 7.39
CA VAL A 111 -1.82 -16.06 7.49
C VAL A 111 -3.01 -15.98 8.45
N ALA A 112 -3.99 -16.88 8.31
CA ALA A 112 -5.15 -16.90 9.20
C ALA A 112 -4.74 -17.11 10.68
N PHE A 113 -3.81 -18.03 10.94
CA PHE A 113 -3.25 -18.26 12.27
C PHE A 113 -2.57 -17.00 12.82
N ARG A 114 -1.74 -16.34 12.01
CA ARG A 114 -1.01 -15.14 12.42
C ARG A 114 -1.92 -13.95 12.66
N TYR A 115 -3.02 -13.80 11.91
CA TYR A 115 -4.04 -12.80 12.23
C TYR A 115 -4.72 -13.09 13.57
N THR A 116 -5.03 -14.35 13.89
CA THR A 116 -5.57 -14.73 15.20
C THR A 116 -4.58 -14.43 16.34
N GLU A 117 -3.30 -14.72 16.15
CA GLU A 117 -2.27 -14.42 17.16
C GLU A 117 -2.02 -12.92 17.31
N ALA A 118 -2.02 -12.17 16.21
CA ALA A 118 -1.86 -10.71 16.18
C ALA A 118 -2.93 -9.99 17.00
N MET A 119 -4.17 -10.51 17.03
CA MET A 119 -5.25 -9.91 17.83
C MET A 119 -4.98 -9.90 19.34
N LYS A 120 -3.98 -10.65 19.83
CA LYS A 120 -3.53 -10.60 21.24
C LYS A 120 -2.68 -9.37 21.56
N ASP A 121 -2.19 -8.66 20.54
CA ASP A 121 -1.34 -7.46 20.65
C ASP A 121 -2.10 -6.20 20.20
N MET A 122 -3.40 -6.12 20.52
CA MET A 122 -4.26 -5.01 20.08
C MET A 122 -4.61 -4.00 21.19
N GLU A 123 -4.07 -4.20 22.40
CA GLU A 123 -4.29 -3.28 23.51
C GLU A 123 -3.75 -1.90 23.15
N GLY A 124 -4.63 -0.91 23.16
CA GLY A 124 -4.27 0.47 22.82
C GLY A 124 -3.95 0.72 21.34
N ARG A 125 -4.26 -0.22 20.43
CA ARG A 125 -3.95 -0.13 18.98
C ARG A 125 -5.14 0.02 18.03
N LYS A 126 -6.37 -0.06 18.56
CA LYS A 126 -7.64 0.25 17.88
C LYS A 126 -7.98 -0.52 16.59
N PRO A 127 -7.92 -1.87 16.60
CA PRO A 127 -8.32 -2.64 15.42
C PRO A 127 -9.74 -2.36 14.94
N GLY A 128 -9.87 -2.21 13.63
CA GLY A 128 -11.15 -1.94 12.97
C GLY A 128 -12.21 -3.04 13.20
N PRO A 129 -13.52 -2.72 13.26
CA PRO A 129 -14.57 -3.71 13.53
C PRO A 129 -14.62 -4.89 12.56
N SER A 130 -14.37 -4.66 11.27
CA SER A 130 -14.32 -5.72 10.25
C SER A 130 -13.11 -6.63 10.41
N SER A 131 -11.96 -6.09 10.83
CA SER A 131 -10.77 -6.89 11.20
C SER A 131 -11.08 -7.79 12.39
N ILE A 132 -11.66 -7.25 13.47
CA ILE A 132 -12.04 -8.01 14.67
C ILE A 132 -13.02 -9.13 14.32
N LEU A 133 -14.13 -8.78 13.65
CA LEU A 133 -15.18 -9.74 13.30
C LEU A 133 -14.64 -10.84 12.40
N GLY A 134 -13.88 -10.48 11.37
CA GLY A 134 -13.27 -11.41 10.45
C GLY A 134 -12.36 -12.41 11.16
N VAL A 135 -11.42 -11.92 11.97
CA VAL A 135 -10.47 -12.78 12.68
C VAL A 135 -11.19 -13.71 13.66
N SER A 136 -12.26 -13.27 14.32
CA SER A 136 -13.04 -14.13 15.23
C SER A 136 -13.73 -15.32 14.55
N GLN A 137 -13.86 -15.28 13.21
CA GLN A 137 -14.50 -16.34 12.42
C GLN A 137 -13.49 -17.31 11.80
N LEU A 138 -12.20 -16.98 11.84
CA LEU A 138 -11.14 -17.83 11.31
C LEU A 138 -10.96 -19.09 12.16
N ARG A 139 -10.67 -20.20 11.49
CA ARG A 139 -10.41 -21.53 12.06
C ARG A 139 -9.16 -22.12 11.38
N PRO A 140 -7.97 -21.55 11.60
CA PRO A 140 -6.74 -22.01 10.95
C PRO A 140 -6.51 -23.50 11.21
N GLY A 141 -6.13 -24.25 10.16
CA GLY A 141 -5.92 -25.70 10.22
C GLY A 141 -7.17 -26.56 9.97
N CYS A 142 -8.36 -25.96 9.87
CA CYS A 142 -9.56 -26.64 9.37
C CYS A 142 -9.74 -26.40 7.87
N GLU A 143 -10.18 -27.38 7.08
CA GLU A 143 -10.44 -27.19 5.64
C GLU A 143 -11.35 -25.97 5.39
N GLY A 144 -10.90 -25.04 4.54
CA GLY A 144 -11.60 -23.77 4.27
C GLY A 144 -11.69 -22.80 5.45
N GLY A 145 -11.00 -23.08 6.57
CA GLY A 145 -11.07 -22.31 7.82
C GLY A 145 -10.49 -20.90 7.76
N TYR A 146 -9.82 -20.52 6.67
CA TYR A 146 -9.40 -19.14 6.42
C TYR A 146 -10.50 -18.30 5.71
N ARG A 147 -11.62 -18.91 5.32
CA ARG A 147 -12.73 -18.21 4.65
C ARG A 147 -13.79 -17.76 5.64
N VAL A 148 -14.31 -16.56 5.42
CA VAL A 148 -15.41 -15.97 6.17
C VAL A 148 -16.57 -15.61 5.22
N PRO A 149 -17.84 -15.63 5.68
CA PRO A 149 -18.99 -15.28 4.86
C PRO A 149 -18.90 -13.87 4.28
N TYR A 150 -19.59 -13.64 3.15
CA TYR A 150 -19.75 -12.30 2.59
C TYR A 150 -20.31 -11.32 3.64
N ASN A 151 -19.77 -10.10 3.68
CA ASN A 151 -20.23 -9.04 4.56
C ASN A 151 -20.35 -7.73 3.78
N PRO A 152 -21.55 -7.16 3.62
CA PRO A 152 -21.73 -5.87 2.94
C PRO A 152 -20.97 -4.72 3.62
N GLU A 153 -20.72 -4.80 4.93
CA GLU A 153 -19.96 -3.81 5.70
C GLU A 153 -18.44 -4.08 5.69
N GLY A 154 -17.98 -5.12 4.99
CA GLY A 154 -16.57 -5.51 4.88
C GLY A 154 -15.71 -4.59 4.00
N THR A 155 -16.04 -3.30 3.91
CA THR A 155 -15.48 -2.32 2.97
C THR A 155 -14.20 -1.61 3.47
N GLY A 156 -13.88 -1.75 4.76
CA GLY A 156 -12.79 -1.06 5.45
C GLY A 156 -11.38 -1.25 4.85
N CYS A 157 -10.46 -0.36 5.22
CA CYS A 157 -9.05 -0.33 4.82
C CYS A 157 -8.22 -1.46 5.43
N GLY A 158 -8.75 -2.20 6.43
CA GLY A 158 -8.01 -3.22 7.17
C GLY A 158 -7.31 -4.28 6.31
N ALA A 159 -7.88 -4.61 5.15
CA ALA A 159 -7.23 -5.48 4.17
C ALA A 159 -6.10 -4.79 3.39
N ALA A 160 -6.25 -3.51 3.05
CA ALA A 160 -5.26 -2.71 2.33
C ALA A 160 -4.00 -2.49 3.17
N MET A 161 -4.15 -1.99 4.40
CA MET A 161 -3.06 -1.53 5.28
C MET A 161 -2.03 -2.61 5.65
N ARG A 162 -2.36 -3.89 5.43
CA ARG A 162 -1.49 -5.04 5.75
C ARG A 162 -0.98 -5.82 4.54
N SER A 163 -1.24 -5.35 3.32
CA SER A 163 -1.02 -6.14 2.10
C SER A 163 0.21 -5.75 1.29
N MET A 164 0.95 -4.70 1.67
CA MET A 164 2.11 -4.22 0.92
C MET A 164 3.19 -5.30 0.78
N CYS A 165 3.50 -6.03 1.86
CA CYS A 165 4.48 -7.12 1.85
C CYS A 165 4.19 -8.25 0.84
N ILE A 166 2.95 -8.40 0.35
CA ILE A 166 2.61 -9.34 -0.73
C ILE A 166 3.30 -8.89 -2.03
N GLY A 167 3.36 -7.58 -2.29
CA GLY A 167 4.10 -7.00 -3.41
C GLY A 167 5.61 -7.12 -3.27
N LEU A 168 6.13 -7.13 -2.04
CA LEU A 168 7.54 -7.45 -1.78
C LEU A 168 7.85 -8.92 -2.12
N ARG A 169 6.94 -9.85 -1.81
CA ARG A 169 7.08 -11.29 -2.06
C ARG A 169 6.93 -11.66 -3.54
N TYR A 170 6.03 -11.00 -4.25
CA TYR A 170 5.71 -11.28 -5.66
C TYR A 170 5.95 -10.04 -6.56
N PRO A 171 7.20 -9.55 -6.66
CA PRO A 171 7.47 -8.26 -7.31
C PRO A 171 7.48 -8.33 -8.84
N HIS A 172 7.62 -9.51 -9.45
CA HIS A 172 7.88 -9.61 -10.89
C HIS A 172 6.58 -9.57 -11.73
N PRO A 173 6.59 -8.98 -12.95
CA PRO A 173 5.39 -8.84 -13.77
C PRO A 173 4.66 -10.17 -14.09
N ASP A 174 5.41 -11.26 -14.24
CA ASP A 174 4.88 -12.60 -14.48
C ASP A 174 4.23 -13.25 -13.25
N GLN A 175 4.40 -12.65 -12.06
CA GLN A 175 3.80 -13.10 -10.81
C GLN A 175 2.48 -12.37 -10.48
N LEU A 176 1.95 -11.53 -11.38
CA LEU A 176 0.73 -10.75 -11.14
C LEU A 176 -0.45 -11.61 -10.67
N GLN A 177 -0.64 -12.79 -11.27
CA GLN A 177 -1.71 -13.72 -10.88
C GLN A 177 -1.55 -14.20 -9.43
N SER A 178 -0.33 -14.57 -9.03
CA SER A 178 -0.03 -15.00 -7.65
C SER A 178 -0.21 -13.86 -6.65
N LEU A 179 0.31 -12.67 -6.96
CA LEU A 179 0.13 -11.46 -6.14
C LEU A 179 -1.35 -11.19 -5.90
N VAL A 180 -2.14 -11.17 -6.97
CA VAL A 180 -3.59 -10.89 -6.89
C VAL A 180 -4.32 -11.98 -6.12
N ALA A 181 -4.02 -13.26 -6.36
CA ALA A 181 -4.66 -14.36 -5.64
C ALA A 181 -4.43 -14.28 -4.12
N VAL A 182 -3.18 -14.05 -3.71
CA VAL A 182 -2.82 -13.92 -2.29
C VAL A 182 -3.45 -12.68 -1.68
N ALA A 183 -3.39 -11.52 -2.34
CA ALA A 183 -4.01 -10.29 -1.85
C ALA A 183 -5.54 -10.41 -1.71
N VAL A 184 -6.21 -11.04 -2.67
CA VAL A 184 -7.66 -11.27 -2.60
C VAL A 184 -8.02 -12.21 -1.45
N GLU A 185 -7.40 -13.38 -1.34
CA GLU A 185 -7.75 -14.36 -0.30
C GLU A 185 -7.43 -13.81 1.10
N THR A 186 -6.24 -13.24 1.32
CA THR A 186 -5.84 -12.68 2.61
C THR A 186 -6.64 -11.43 3.02
N GLY A 187 -7.08 -10.62 2.05
CA GLY A 187 -7.99 -9.51 2.30
C GLY A 187 -9.36 -9.99 2.75
N ARG A 188 -9.91 -10.98 2.02
CA ARG A 188 -11.25 -11.55 2.29
C ARG A 188 -11.37 -12.30 3.60
N MET A 189 -10.27 -12.72 4.23
CA MET A 189 -10.27 -13.28 5.60
C MET A 189 -10.96 -12.37 6.62
N THR A 190 -11.06 -11.07 6.34
CA THR A 190 -11.74 -10.09 7.22
C THR A 190 -12.59 -9.06 6.50
N HIS A 191 -12.28 -8.79 5.23
CA HIS A 191 -12.96 -7.81 4.40
C HIS A 191 -13.55 -8.50 3.17
N PRO A 192 -14.57 -9.37 3.34
CA PRO A 192 -15.16 -10.16 2.26
C PRO A 192 -16.12 -9.31 1.39
N HIS A 193 -15.70 -8.10 1.03
CA HIS A 193 -16.39 -7.15 0.13
C HIS A 193 -15.39 -6.61 -0.91
N PRO A 194 -15.77 -6.44 -2.20
CA PRO A 194 -14.89 -5.91 -3.25
C PRO A 194 -14.14 -4.63 -2.88
N THR A 195 -14.83 -3.62 -2.37
CA THR A 195 -14.20 -2.40 -1.86
C THR A 195 -13.06 -2.66 -0.86
N GLY A 196 -13.20 -3.64 0.03
CA GLY A 196 -12.19 -3.98 1.03
C GLY A 196 -11.01 -4.77 0.43
N PHE A 197 -11.26 -5.97 -0.12
CA PHE A 197 -10.16 -6.83 -0.59
C PHE A 197 -9.48 -6.32 -1.88
N LEU A 198 -10.13 -5.48 -2.69
CA LEU A 198 -9.41 -4.82 -3.80
C LEU A 198 -8.45 -3.74 -3.29
N GLY A 199 -8.63 -3.23 -2.08
CA GLY A 199 -7.63 -2.41 -1.41
C GLY A 199 -6.35 -3.16 -1.05
N ALA A 200 -6.48 -4.45 -0.68
CA ALA A 200 -5.33 -5.34 -0.53
C ALA A 200 -4.59 -5.50 -1.86
N VAL A 201 -5.33 -5.70 -2.96
CA VAL A 201 -4.75 -5.79 -4.31
C VAL A 201 -4.03 -4.50 -4.68
N ALA A 202 -4.61 -3.33 -4.43
CA ALA A 202 -3.97 -2.05 -4.70
C ALA A 202 -2.65 -1.87 -3.93
N SER A 203 -2.65 -2.14 -2.63
CA SER A 203 -1.47 -1.97 -1.77
C SER A 203 -0.34 -2.93 -2.15
N ALA A 204 -0.67 -4.20 -2.43
CA ALA A 204 0.29 -5.18 -2.93
C ALA A 204 0.85 -4.79 -4.31
N LEU A 205 -0.02 -4.36 -5.23
CA LEU A 205 0.36 -4.01 -6.60
C LEU A 205 1.25 -2.75 -6.65
N PHE A 206 0.93 -1.72 -5.88
CA PHE A 206 1.75 -0.50 -5.85
C PHE A 206 3.13 -0.78 -5.27
N THR A 207 3.19 -1.67 -4.28
CA THR A 207 4.46 -2.13 -3.72
C THR A 207 5.28 -2.89 -4.77
N SER A 208 4.68 -3.80 -5.54
CA SER A 208 5.40 -4.49 -6.63
C SER A 208 5.83 -3.54 -7.74
N TYR A 209 5.00 -2.54 -8.08
CA TYR A 209 5.36 -1.50 -9.04
C TYR A 209 6.51 -0.60 -8.56
N ALA A 210 6.57 -0.29 -7.27
CA ALA A 210 7.72 0.39 -6.69
C ALA A 210 8.99 -0.46 -6.84
N VAL A 211 8.91 -1.78 -6.57
CA VAL A 211 10.02 -2.72 -6.84
C VAL A 211 10.41 -2.73 -8.33
N GLN A 212 9.45 -2.72 -9.24
CA GLN A 212 9.70 -2.70 -10.68
C GLN A 212 10.22 -1.35 -11.21
N ARG A 213 10.29 -0.31 -10.37
CA ARG A 213 10.56 1.09 -10.79
C ARG A 213 9.59 1.56 -11.88
N ARG A 214 8.35 1.05 -11.86
CA ARG A 214 7.29 1.47 -12.79
C ARG A 214 6.93 2.92 -12.50
N PRO A 215 6.72 3.79 -13.52
CA PRO A 215 6.37 5.19 -13.28
C PRO A 215 5.10 5.33 -12.43
N ILE A 216 5.18 6.10 -11.33
CA ILE A 216 4.10 6.24 -10.32
C ILE A 216 2.78 6.70 -10.95
N MET A 217 2.85 7.61 -11.92
CA MET A 217 1.68 8.10 -12.68
C MET A 217 0.88 7.00 -13.38
N SER A 218 1.48 5.84 -13.64
CA SER A 218 0.81 4.71 -14.31
C SER A 218 0.18 3.70 -13.36
N TRP A 219 0.44 3.80 -12.04
CA TRP A 219 0.09 2.76 -11.08
C TRP A 219 -1.43 2.55 -10.98
N GLY A 220 -2.21 3.62 -10.85
CA GLY A 220 -3.67 3.50 -10.76
C GLY A 220 -4.31 2.97 -12.04
N VAL A 221 -3.77 3.29 -13.23
CA VAL A 221 -4.22 2.68 -14.48
C VAL A 221 -3.91 1.18 -14.49
N GLY A 222 -2.72 0.78 -14.04
CA GLY A 222 -2.37 -0.64 -13.89
C GLY A 222 -3.30 -1.37 -12.92
N LEU A 223 -3.70 -0.72 -11.81
CA LEU A 223 -4.69 -1.29 -10.89
C LEU A 223 -6.02 -1.57 -11.60
N VAL A 224 -6.60 -0.57 -12.25
CA VAL A 224 -7.93 -0.68 -12.87
C VAL A 224 -7.92 -1.59 -14.10
N LYS A 225 -6.89 -1.49 -14.95
CA LYS A 225 -6.86 -2.15 -16.27
C LYS A 225 -6.14 -3.49 -16.28
N GLU A 226 -5.29 -3.79 -15.30
CA GLU A 226 -4.53 -5.04 -15.23
C GLU A 226 -4.97 -5.88 -14.02
N ALA A 227 -4.80 -5.36 -12.80
CA ALA A 227 -5.00 -6.16 -11.59
C ALA A 227 -6.48 -6.43 -11.26
N CYS A 228 -7.38 -5.45 -11.40
CA CYS A 228 -8.81 -5.65 -11.14
C CYS A 228 -9.43 -6.72 -12.06
N PRO A 229 -9.18 -6.76 -13.39
CA PRO A 229 -9.65 -7.86 -14.24
C PRO A 229 -9.12 -9.24 -13.83
N VAL A 230 -7.84 -9.33 -13.44
CA VAL A 230 -7.25 -10.57 -12.91
C VAL A 230 -7.95 -10.99 -11.62
N ALA A 231 -8.18 -10.05 -10.69
CA ALA A 231 -8.88 -10.30 -9.44
C ALA A 231 -10.31 -10.79 -9.68
N LYS A 232 -11.03 -10.16 -10.62
CA LYS A 232 -12.39 -10.58 -10.98
C LYS A 232 -12.40 -12.01 -11.48
N SER A 233 -11.50 -12.33 -12.41
CA SER A 233 -11.39 -13.68 -13.00
C SER A 233 -11.04 -14.72 -11.93
N PHE A 234 -10.10 -14.40 -11.04
CA PHE A 234 -9.72 -15.24 -9.91
C PHE A 234 -10.92 -15.51 -8.99
N VAL A 235 -11.63 -14.47 -8.53
CA VAL A 235 -12.80 -14.62 -7.66
C VAL A 235 -13.88 -15.51 -8.28
N LEU A 236 -14.18 -15.31 -9.57
CA LEU A 236 -15.15 -16.14 -10.29
C LEU A 236 -14.72 -17.61 -10.32
N SER A 237 -13.42 -17.88 -10.50
CA SER A 237 -12.89 -19.25 -10.51
C SER A 237 -12.95 -19.95 -9.16
N GLN A 238 -12.92 -19.22 -8.04
CA GLN A 238 -12.95 -19.78 -6.69
C GLN A 238 -14.34 -20.26 -6.23
N GLY A 239 -15.41 -19.82 -6.91
CA GLY A 239 -16.77 -20.29 -6.63
C GLY A 239 -17.34 -19.89 -5.24
N TYR A 240 -16.74 -18.92 -4.55
CA TYR A 240 -17.14 -18.49 -3.20
C TYR A 240 -17.63 -17.04 -3.18
N ALA A 241 -18.83 -16.81 -2.62
CA ALA A 241 -19.51 -15.49 -2.55
C ALA A 241 -19.55 -14.75 -3.89
N VAL A 242 -19.74 -15.49 -4.99
CA VAL A 242 -19.59 -14.99 -6.36
C VAL A 242 -20.67 -13.99 -6.71
N GLU A 243 -21.93 -14.26 -6.38
CA GLU A 243 -23.06 -13.43 -6.77
C GLU A 243 -23.06 -12.09 -6.04
N GLU A 244 -22.78 -12.10 -4.74
CA GLU A 244 -22.61 -10.90 -3.92
C GLU A 244 -21.41 -10.06 -4.40
N THR A 245 -20.27 -10.72 -4.67
CA THR A 245 -19.10 -10.03 -5.20
C THR A 245 -19.39 -9.39 -6.56
N LYS A 246 -20.06 -10.08 -7.49
CA LYS A 246 -20.40 -9.53 -8.81
C LYS A 246 -21.26 -8.28 -8.69
N ARG A 247 -22.25 -8.31 -7.79
CA ARG A 247 -23.17 -7.19 -7.54
C ARG A 247 -22.41 -5.95 -7.08
N ASP A 248 -21.47 -6.11 -6.15
CA ASP A 248 -20.84 -4.98 -5.46
C ASP A 248 -19.45 -4.61 -6.03
N TRP A 249 -19.07 -5.19 -7.18
CA TRP A 249 -17.75 -4.99 -7.81
C TRP A 249 -17.51 -3.55 -8.29
N GLY A 250 -18.55 -2.91 -8.85
CA GLY A 250 -18.41 -1.68 -9.65
C GLY A 250 -17.83 -0.51 -8.89
N TYR A 251 -18.25 -0.33 -7.63
CA TYR A 251 -17.91 0.85 -6.81
C TYR A 251 -16.41 1.13 -6.76
N PHE A 252 -15.59 0.12 -6.46
CA PHE A 252 -14.14 0.30 -6.33
C PHE A 252 -13.53 0.81 -7.64
N THR A 253 -13.82 0.13 -8.76
CA THR A 253 -13.25 0.50 -10.07
C THR A 253 -13.74 1.87 -10.54
N GLU A 254 -15.02 2.19 -10.34
CA GLU A 254 -15.61 3.48 -10.72
C GLU A 254 -14.98 4.63 -9.93
N LYS A 255 -14.76 4.46 -8.63
CA LYS A 255 -14.09 5.46 -7.79
C LYS A 255 -12.63 5.69 -8.19
N TRP A 256 -11.90 4.63 -8.53
CA TRP A 256 -10.53 4.75 -9.02
C TRP A 256 -10.45 5.42 -10.40
N GLU A 257 -11.35 5.09 -11.33
CA GLU A 257 -11.42 5.77 -12.63
C GLU A 257 -11.75 7.26 -12.48
N TRP A 258 -12.67 7.61 -11.57
CA TRP A 258 -12.96 8.98 -11.21
C TRP A 258 -11.73 9.71 -10.65
N TYR A 259 -11.04 9.15 -9.66
CA TYR A 259 -9.82 9.74 -9.08
C TYR A 259 -8.75 9.99 -10.16
N LEU A 260 -8.53 9.02 -11.03
CA LEU A 260 -7.57 9.17 -12.13
C LEU A 260 -7.96 10.29 -13.08
N ALA A 261 -9.25 10.46 -13.38
CA ALA A 261 -9.72 11.58 -14.18
C ALA A 261 -9.50 12.93 -13.48
N GLU A 262 -9.82 13.04 -12.18
CA GLU A 262 -9.58 14.25 -11.37
C GLU A 262 -8.11 14.66 -11.35
N ARG A 263 -7.19 13.68 -11.37
CA ARG A 263 -5.74 13.92 -11.43
C ARG A 263 -5.16 14.04 -12.84
N GLY A 264 -5.97 13.94 -13.88
CA GLY A 264 -5.50 13.97 -15.27
C GLY A 264 -4.67 12.74 -15.67
N LEU A 265 -4.81 11.62 -14.95
CA LEU A 265 -4.04 10.39 -15.09
C LEU A 265 -4.81 9.24 -15.75
N SER A 266 -5.93 9.51 -16.44
CA SER A 266 -6.72 8.45 -17.10
C SER A 266 -5.93 7.65 -18.16
N SER A 267 -4.86 8.22 -18.72
CA SER A 267 -3.94 7.54 -19.65
C SER A 267 -2.70 6.96 -18.96
N GLY A 268 -2.50 7.20 -17.67
CA GLY A 268 -1.32 6.77 -16.91
C GLY A 268 -0.07 7.62 -17.17
N VAL A 269 -0.24 8.77 -17.84
CA VAL A 269 0.83 9.71 -18.19
C VAL A 269 0.45 11.09 -17.66
N GLY A 270 1.42 11.78 -17.04
CA GLY A 270 1.22 13.12 -16.49
C GLY A 270 1.21 14.25 -17.52
N PRO A 271 1.20 15.51 -17.07
CA PRO A 271 1.39 15.94 -15.67
C PRO A 271 0.18 15.65 -14.78
N VAL A 272 0.42 15.54 -13.46
CA VAL A 272 -0.66 15.44 -12.46
C VAL A 272 -1.38 16.78 -12.34
N SER A 273 -2.70 16.76 -12.39
CA SER A 273 -3.55 17.92 -12.12
C SER A 273 -3.78 18.08 -10.63
N TRP A 274 -3.38 19.22 -10.07
CA TRP A 274 -3.58 19.56 -8.66
C TRP A 274 -4.57 20.72 -8.53
N PRO A 275 -5.51 20.65 -7.58
CA PRO A 275 -6.23 21.84 -7.16
C PRO A 275 -5.24 22.90 -6.64
N HIS A 276 -5.62 24.18 -6.71
CA HIS A 276 -4.85 25.25 -6.10
C HIS A 276 -5.81 26.22 -5.38
N PRO A 277 -5.66 26.43 -4.05
CA PRO A 277 -4.65 25.84 -3.15
C PRO A 277 -4.84 24.33 -2.88
N TYR A 278 -3.82 23.68 -2.31
CA TYR A 278 -3.85 22.25 -1.90
C TYR A 278 -3.08 22.00 -0.59
N GLY A 279 -3.31 22.87 0.40
CA GLY A 279 -2.74 22.74 1.75
C GLY A 279 -3.55 21.78 2.63
N PRO A 280 -3.24 21.68 3.94
CA PRO A 280 -3.88 20.73 4.84
C PRO A 280 -5.42 20.82 4.85
N ALA A 281 -5.98 22.04 4.90
CA ALA A 281 -7.43 22.24 4.89
C ALA A 281 -8.08 21.81 3.57
N GLU A 282 -7.46 22.14 2.43
CA GLU A 282 -7.97 21.74 1.12
C GLU A 282 -7.83 20.23 0.89
N ARG A 283 -6.76 19.62 1.42
CA ARG A 283 -6.56 18.16 1.36
C ARG A 283 -7.61 17.42 2.17
N ASP A 284 -7.95 17.86 3.38
CA ASP A 284 -9.05 17.25 4.15
C ASP A 284 -10.38 17.28 3.37
N LEU A 285 -10.70 18.40 2.72
CA LEU A 285 -11.89 18.52 1.87
C LEU A 285 -11.82 17.58 0.66
N ALA A 286 -10.66 17.49 0.01
CA ALA A 286 -10.46 16.60 -1.13
C ALA A 286 -10.55 15.12 -0.71
N TYR A 287 -9.87 14.72 0.36
CA TYR A 287 -9.87 13.35 0.86
C TYR A 287 -11.27 12.94 1.30
N LYS A 288 -12.04 13.84 1.92
CA LYS A 288 -13.45 13.61 2.22
C LYS A 288 -14.28 13.27 0.98
N SER A 289 -13.97 13.86 -0.18
CA SER A 289 -14.63 13.50 -1.45
C SER A 289 -14.23 12.12 -2.00
N PHE A 290 -13.06 11.61 -1.60
CA PHE A 290 -12.59 10.27 -1.95
C PHE A 290 -13.32 9.21 -1.11
N SER A 291 -13.70 9.59 0.11
CA SER A 291 -14.28 8.69 1.10
C SER A 291 -15.60 8.03 0.69
N LEU A 292 -15.83 6.83 1.23
CA LEU A 292 -17.11 6.13 1.10
C LEU A 292 -18.19 6.77 1.99
N SER A 293 -17.85 7.11 3.23
CA SER A 293 -18.82 7.52 4.26
C SER A 293 -18.33 8.66 5.17
N GLY A 294 -17.46 9.54 4.66
CA GLY A 294 -17.10 10.81 5.30
C GLY A 294 -15.79 10.81 6.08
N TRP A 295 -15.29 9.65 6.50
CA TRP A 295 -13.96 9.49 7.09
C TRP A 295 -13.00 8.94 6.02
N ALA A 296 -12.13 9.80 5.51
CA ALA A 296 -11.29 9.51 4.35
C ALA A 296 -10.11 8.61 4.70
N GLY A 297 -9.80 7.64 3.85
CA GLY A 297 -8.73 6.65 4.08
C GLY A 297 -9.19 5.40 4.81
N ARG A 298 -10.44 5.38 5.30
CA ARG A 298 -10.97 4.28 6.12
C ARG A 298 -11.45 3.07 5.34
N SER A 299 -11.51 3.14 4.02
CA SER A 299 -12.01 2.07 3.16
C SER A 299 -10.92 1.52 2.26
N GLY A 300 -11.10 0.29 1.78
CA GLY A 300 -10.11 -0.34 0.91
C GLY A 300 -9.89 0.39 -0.41
N HIS A 301 -10.83 1.22 -0.89
CA HIS A 301 -10.62 2.01 -2.11
C HIS A 301 -9.82 3.29 -1.88
N ASP A 302 -10.03 4.00 -0.78
CA ASP A 302 -9.47 5.34 -0.57
C ASP A 302 -8.17 5.36 0.25
N ALA A 303 -7.90 4.39 1.13
CA ALA A 303 -6.60 4.30 1.82
C ALA A 303 -5.41 4.25 0.83
N PRO A 304 -5.35 3.28 -0.11
CA PRO A 304 -4.31 3.25 -1.13
C PRO A 304 -4.40 4.40 -2.15
N MET A 305 -5.57 5.03 -2.30
CA MET A 305 -5.75 6.19 -3.19
C MET A 305 -5.08 7.45 -2.62
N ILE A 306 -5.31 7.74 -1.34
CA ILE A 306 -4.65 8.84 -0.63
C ILE A 306 -3.15 8.57 -0.52
N ALA A 307 -2.74 7.32 -0.31
CA ALA A 307 -1.32 6.94 -0.35
C ALA A 307 -0.68 7.24 -1.72
N LEU A 308 -1.33 6.86 -2.84
CA LEU A 308 -0.85 7.20 -4.18
C LEU A 308 -0.82 8.71 -4.43
N ASP A 309 -1.86 9.43 -3.99
CA ASP A 309 -1.93 10.89 -4.10
C ASP A 309 -0.76 11.57 -3.37
N SER A 310 -0.43 11.05 -2.19
CA SER A 310 0.69 11.52 -1.37
C SER A 310 2.03 11.28 -2.05
N LEU A 311 2.25 10.08 -2.61
CA LEU A 311 3.45 9.75 -3.38
C LEU A 311 3.63 10.65 -4.61
N LEU A 312 2.55 10.91 -5.34
CA LEU A 312 2.56 11.79 -6.53
C LEU A 312 2.88 13.24 -6.16
N GLY A 313 2.43 13.70 -4.98
CA GLY A 313 2.60 15.08 -4.53
C GLY A 313 3.94 15.36 -3.83
N ALA A 314 4.50 14.36 -3.15
CA ALA A 314 5.69 14.54 -2.30
C ALA A 314 7.02 14.32 -3.03
N GLY A 315 7.06 13.41 -4.00
CA GLY A 315 8.34 12.97 -4.59
C GLY A 315 9.31 12.48 -3.50
N PRO A 316 10.60 12.86 -3.53
CA PRO A 316 11.60 12.42 -2.55
C PRO A 316 11.57 13.20 -1.23
N ASP A 317 10.57 14.03 -0.96
CA ASP A 317 10.48 14.80 0.29
C ASP A 317 9.67 14.04 1.35
N TRP A 318 10.36 13.54 2.38
CA TRP A 318 9.75 12.81 3.49
C TRP A 318 8.75 13.65 4.29
N GLY A 319 9.06 14.93 4.53
CA GLY A 319 8.18 15.83 5.27
C GLY A 319 6.90 16.13 4.51
N GLU A 320 7.01 16.34 3.20
CA GLU A 320 5.84 16.52 2.33
C GLU A 320 5.02 15.23 2.17
N LEU A 321 5.67 14.06 2.17
CA LEU A 321 4.97 12.77 2.19
C LEU A 321 4.12 12.65 3.44
N MET A 322 4.71 12.86 4.62
CA MET A 322 4.00 12.76 5.89
C MET A 322 2.90 13.82 6.04
N SER A 323 3.17 15.05 5.60
CA SER A 323 2.18 16.14 5.47
C SER A 323 0.94 15.72 4.68
N ARG A 324 1.10 14.92 3.62
CA ARG A 324 0.00 14.45 2.77
C ARG A 324 -0.65 13.17 3.27
N ALA A 325 0.14 12.20 3.68
CA ALA A 325 -0.31 10.85 4.00
C ALA A 325 -0.68 10.70 5.48
N GLY A 326 0.15 11.17 6.41
CA GLY A 326 -0.02 10.89 7.84
C GLY A 326 -0.56 12.04 8.68
N PHE A 327 -0.60 13.27 8.16
CA PHE A 327 -1.02 14.45 8.92
C PHE A 327 -2.29 15.09 8.34
N HIS A 328 -3.38 14.32 8.31
CA HIS A 328 -4.67 14.74 7.77
C HIS A 328 -5.83 14.31 8.67
N GLY A 329 -7.00 14.94 8.53
CA GLY A 329 -8.18 14.66 9.36
C GLY A 329 -8.94 13.36 9.03
N GLY A 330 -8.34 12.52 8.18
CA GLY A 330 -8.81 11.18 7.80
C GLY A 330 -8.31 10.06 8.73
N ASP A 331 -8.32 8.84 8.23
CA ASP A 331 -7.73 7.63 8.82
C ASP A 331 -6.24 7.60 8.43
N SER A 332 -5.44 8.33 9.22
CA SER A 332 -4.11 8.82 8.83
C SER A 332 -2.96 7.83 8.99
N ASP A 333 -3.04 6.94 9.97
CA ASP A 333 -2.11 5.81 10.09
C ASP A 333 -2.29 4.82 8.93
N SER A 334 -3.54 4.50 8.55
CA SER A 334 -3.86 3.62 7.40
C SER A 334 -3.34 4.12 6.06
N THR A 335 -3.42 5.42 5.80
CA THR A 335 -2.90 6.00 4.56
C THR A 335 -1.37 6.10 4.61
N ALA A 336 -0.80 6.46 5.76
CA ALA A 336 0.64 6.58 5.96
C ALA A 336 1.37 5.23 5.89
N VAL A 337 0.84 4.16 6.48
CA VAL A 337 1.48 2.84 6.47
C VAL A 337 1.68 2.31 5.04
N ILE A 338 0.72 2.57 4.15
CA ILE A 338 0.78 2.20 2.73
C ILE A 338 1.75 3.12 1.97
N ALA A 339 1.59 4.43 2.14
CA ALA A 339 2.39 5.44 1.44
C ALA A 339 3.88 5.29 1.76
N CYS A 340 4.21 5.18 3.04
CA CYS A 340 5.59 5.10 3.51
C CYS A 340 6.26 3.77 3.13
N CYS A 341 5.50 2.68 3.02
CA CYS A 341 6.03 1.42 2.48
C CYS A 341 6.52 1.57 1.03
N CYS A 342 5.66 2.14 0.17
CA CYS A 342 6.01 2.40 -1.22
C CYS A 342 7.14 3.43 -1.34
N TRP A 343 7.11 4.49 -0.52
CA TRP A 343 8.13 5.53 -0.53
C TRP A 343 9.49 4.98 -0.11
N GLY A 344 9.56 4.12 0.90
CA GLY A 344 10.80 3.46 1.33
C GLY A 344 11.42 2.57 0.25
N LEU A 345 10.60 1.93 -0.61
CA LEU A 345 11.11 1.28 -1.80
C LEU A 345 11.66 2.28 -2.82
N LEU A 346 10.99 3.41 -3.03
CA LEU A 346 11.41 4.38 -4.04
C LEU A 346 12.70 5.11 -3.63
N TYR A 347 12.86 5.45 -2.36
CA TYR A 347 13.89 6.40 -1.89
C TYR A 347 14.76 5.88 -0.74
N GLY A 348 14.51 4.67 -0.23
CA GLY A 348 15.23 4.16 0.94
C GLY A 348 14.91 4.96 2.20
N THR A 349 15.93 5.25 3.00
CA THR A 349 15.82 6.12 4.19
C THR A 349 16.50 7.48 3.99
N GLU A 350 16.84 7.83 2.75
CA GLU A 350 17.49 9.11 2.44
C GLU A 350 16.54 10.27 2.75
N GLY A 351 16.99 11.27 3.52
CA GLY A 351 16.15 12.38 3.95
C GLY A 351 15.18 12.08 5.09
N VAL A 352 15.13 10.83 5.59
CA VAL A 352 14.35 10.48 6.78
C VAL A 352 15.20 10.76 8.04
N PRO A 353 14.74 11.61 8.97
CA PRO A 353 15.42 11.86 10.23
C PRO A 353 15.60 10.56 11.02
N GLU A 354 16.80 10.32 11.54
CA GLU A 354 17.11 9.05 12.21
C GLU A 354 16.24 8.82 13.47
N CYS A 355 15.87 9.89 14.17
CA CYS A 355 14.96 9.82 15.32
C CYS A 355 13.59 9.24 14.96
N ASN A 356 13.15 9.36 13.70
CA ASN A 356 11.84 8.87 13.28
C ASN A 356 11.76 7.35 13.19
N TYR A 357 12.89 6.64 13.18
CA TYR A 357 12.86 5.18 13.02
C TYR A 357 13.84 4.43 13.92
N ARG A 358 14.79 5.12 14.57
CA ARG A 358 15.86 4.47 15.34
C ARG A 358 15.30 3.51 16.39
N ASN A 359 14.28 3.96 17.12
CA ASN A 359 13.70 3.28 18.27
C ASN A 359 12.25 2.82 18.02
N LEU A 360 11.84 2.72 16.75
CA LEU A 360 10.49 2.28 16.38
C LEU A 360 10.17 0.93 17.01
N GLU A 361 8.97 0.81 17.57
CA GLU A 361 8.42 -0.45 18.05
C GLU A 361 8.48 -1.53 16.95
N TYR A 362 8.87 -2.76 17.31
CA TYR A 362 9.01 -3.88 16.38
C TYR A 362 10.00 -3.72 15.22
N ARG A 363 10.87 -2.69 15.22
CA ARG A 363 11.91 -2.50 14.20
C ARG A 363 12.64 -3.78 13.79
N ASN A 364 13.12 -4.56 14.75
CA ASN A 364 13.84 -5.81 14.46
C ASN A 364 12.99 -6.85 13.72
N ARG A 365 11.69 -6.95 14.05
CA ARG A 365 10.75 -7.85 13.37
C ARG A 365 10.48 -7.38 11.94
N LEU A 366 10.32 -6.07 11.75
CA LEU A 366 10.11 -5.44 10.44
C LEU A 366 11.31 -5.69 9.52
N GLU A 367 12.52 -5.38 10.00
CA GLU A 367 13.76 -5.58 9.22
C GLU A 367 14.02 -7.07 8.94
N SER A 368 13.78 -7.96 9.91
CA SER A 368 13.95 -9.41 9.69
C SER A 368 12.94 -9.98 8.69
N SER A 369 11.70 -9.47 8.70
CA SER A 369 10.69 -9.87 7.72
C SER A 369 11.08 -9.39 6.33
N ALA A 370 11.58 -8.16 6.20
CA ALA A 370 12.09 -7.62 4.94
C ALA A 370 13.24 -8.48 4.37
N GLU A 371 14.19 -8.91 5.20
CA GLU A 371 15.30 -9.79 4.79
C GLU A 371 14.82 -11.11 4.21
N LYS A 372 13.87 -11.76 4.90
CA LYS A 372 13.33 -13.06 4.46
C LYS A 372 12.50 -12.93 3.19
N LEU A 373 11.68 -11.87 3.10
CA LEU A 373 10.91 -11.58 1.89
C LEU A 373 11.84 -11.32 0.71
N TYR A 374 12.91 -10.53 0.91
CA TYR A 374 13.90 -10.27 -0.13
C TYR A 374 14.53 -11.55 -0.66
N ALA A 375 14.96 -12.45 0.23
CA ALA A 375 15.58 -13.73 -0.11
C ALA A 375 14.63 -14.74 -0.80
N LEU A 376 13.32 -14.56 -0.68
CA LEU A 376 12.31 -15.38 -1.37
C LEU A 376 11.92 -14.80 -2.75
N SER A 377 12.35 -13.58 -3.06
CA SER A 377 11.93 -12.82 -4.25
C SER A 377 13.07 -12.55 -5.23
N HIS A 378 14.32 -12.78 -4.81
CA HIS A 378 15.56 -12.63 -5.56
C HIS A 378 16.45 -13.84 -5.28
#